data_AF-A0A9D6LT23-F1
#
_entry.id   AF-A0A9D6LT23-F1
#
_cell.length_a   1.000
_cell.length_b   1.000
_cell.length_c   1.000
_cell.angle_alpha   90.00
_cell.angle_beta   90.00
_cell.angle_gamma   90.00
#
_symmetry.space_group_name_H-M   'P 1'
#
loop_
_entity.id
_entity.type
_entity.pdbx_description
1 polymer ?
#
loop_
_entity_poly.entity_id
_entity_poly.type
_entity_poly.pdbx_seq_one_letter_code
_entity_poly.pdbx_strand_id
1 'polypeptide(L)'
;AAEAAVGLRPLGKWAYLLFSAGLFNASLFAASILPLSTAYTVCEGLGFESGVNKRFEEAPVFYWLYTSLIVIGAGVVMLPRFPLVRLILLSQVLNGVLLPVILIFMLLLVNRRDLMGEWTNSRVFNVIAWTTAAVMIALSLSLVALSLR
;
A
#
# COMPACT_ATOMS: atom_id res chain seq x y z
N ALA A 1 -15.90 -3.93 7.83
CA ALA A 1 -15.15 -5.18 8.04
C ALA A 1 -15.91 -6.15 8.95
N ALA A 2 -16.22 -5.79 10.21
CA ALA A 2 -17.05 -6.61 11.09
C ALA A 2 -18.43 -6.94 10.48
N GLU A 3 -19.05 -5.97 9.81
CA GLU A 3 -20.32 -6.15 9.10
C GLU A 3 -20.24 -7.15 7.92
N ALA A 4 -19.11 -7.20 7.22
CA ALA A 4 -18.91 -8.14 6.11
C ALA A 4 -18.75 -9.59 6.60
N ALA A 5 -18.03 -9.80 7.72
CA ALA A 5 -17.93 -11.10 8.36
C ALA A 5 -19.31 -11.57 8.88
N VAL A 6 -20.07 -10.69 9.54
CA VAL A 6 -21.43 -10.99 10.03
C VAL A 6 -22.36 -11.32 8.86
N GLY A 7 -22.23 -10.64 7.72
CA GLY A 7 -22.98 -10.92 6.49
C GLY A 7 -22.70 -12.28 5.84
N LEU A 8 -21.58 -12.93 6.16
CA LEU A 8 -21.22 -14.27 5.70
C LEU A 8 -21.75 -15.40 6.60
N ARG A 9 -22.28 -15.09 7.80
CA ARG A 9 -22.92 -16.09 8.68
C ARG A 9 -24.02 -16.94 8.03
N PRO A 10 -24.93 -16.40 7.18
CA PRO A 10 -25.97 -17.23 6.55
C PRO A 10 -25.43 -18.27 5.56
N LEU A 11 -24.20 -18.11 5.06
CA LEU A 11 -23.54 -19.08 4.16
C LEU A 11 -22.84 -20.23 4.92
N GLY A 12 -22.79 -20.16 6.25
CA GLY A 12 -22.30 -21.23 7.12
C GLY A 12 -21.26 -20.76 8.14
N LYS A 13 -21.23 -21.42 9.31
CA LYS A 13 -20.27 -21.12 10.40
C LYS A 13 -18.80 -21.24 9.94
N TRP A 14 -18.50 -22.17 9.04
CA TRP A 14 -17.14 -22.37 8.51
C TRP A 14 -16.67 -21.21 7.61
N ALA A 15 -17.57 -20.63 6.79
CA ALA A 15 -17.25 -19.48 5.96
C ALA A 15 -16.91 -18.24 6.80
N TYR A 16 -17.69 -18.00 7.87
CA TYR A 16 -17.39 -16.95 8.85
C TYR A 16 -16.00 -17.13 9.49
N LEU A 17 -15.66 -18.36 9.87
CA LEU A 17 -14.42 -18.67 10.59
C LEU A 17 -13.19 -18.52 9.69
N LEU A 18 -13.26 -19.05 8.46
CA LEU A 18 -12.23 -18.87 7.43
C LEU A 18 -12.03 -17.39 7.05
N PHE A 19 -13.12 -16.66 6.83
CA PHE A 19 -13.04 -15.23 6.51
C PHE A 19 -12.43 -14.42 7.65
N SER A 20 -12.85 -14.68 8.89
CA SER A 20 -12.33 -13.98 10.07
C SER A 20 -10.84 -14.25 10.28
N ALA A 21 -10.41 -15.52 10.12
CA ALA A 21 -9.01 -15.90 10.24
C ALA A 21 -8.14 -15.27 9.13
N GLY A 22 -8.61 -15.32 7.88
CA GLY A 22 -7.92 -14.70 6.75
C GLY A 22 -7.83 -13.18 6.88
N LEU A 23 -8.91 -12.53 7.28
CA LEU A 23 -8.94 -11.09 7.50
C LEU A 23 -8.01 -10.68 8.65
N PHE A 24 -7.97 -11.45 9.75
CA PHE A 24 -7.04 -11.20 10.85
C PHE A 24 -5.59 -11.29 10.39
N ASN A 25 -5.23 -12.35 9.67
CA ASN A 25 -3.89 -12.55 9.15
C ASN A 25 -3.47 -11.43 8.19
N ALA A 26 -4.33 -11.09 7.22
CA ALA A 26 -4.08 -10.00 6.27
C ALA A 26 -3.92 -8.65 6.97
N SER A 27 -4.73 -8.39 8.01
CA SER A 27 -4.65 -7.15 8.80
C SER A 27 -3.33 -7.06 9.59
N LEU A 28 -2.86 -8.17 10.16
CA LEU A 28 -1.59 -8.22 10.89
C LEU A 28 -0.40 -7.95 9.96
N PHE A 29 -0.38 -8.57 8.78
CA PHE A 29 0.65 -8.30 7.78
C PHE A 29 0.61 -6.86 7.28
N ALA A 30 -0.57 -6.32 6.98
CA ALA A 30 -0.72 -4.93 6.57
C ALA A 30 -0.22 -3.97 7.65
N ALA A 31 -0.60 -4.19 8.91
CA ALA A 31 -0.16 -3.37 10.04
C ALA A 31 1.35 -3.42 10.28
N SER A 32 2.02 -4.51 9.87
CA SER A 32 3.46 -4.66 10.05
C SER A 32 4.26 -4.10 8.87
N ILE A 33 3.84 -4.40 7.64
CA ILE A 33 4.58 -4.09 6.41
C ILE A 33 4.43 -2.61 6.01
N LEU A 34 3.23 -2.02 6.15
CA LEU A 34 2.98 -0.64 5.70
C LEU A 34 3.84 0.36 6.49
N PRO A 35 3.80 0.40 7.84
CA PRO A 35 4.60 1.36 8.59
C PRO A 35 6.10 1.16 8.35
N LEU A 36 6.52 -0.09 8.13
CA LEU A 36 7.90 -0.43 7.85
C LEU A 36 8.35 0.17 6.51
N SER A 37 7.62 -0.09 5.43
CA SER A 37 7.91 0.44 4.11
C SER A 37 7.86 1.97 4.07
N THR A 38 6.87 2.58 4.73
CA THR A 38 6.78 4.03 4.86
C THR A 38 7.97 4.62 5.63
N ALA A 39 8.37 4.01 6.75
CA ALA A 39 9.51 4.48 7.51
C ALA A 39 10.81 4.39 6.71
N TYR A 40 11.01 3.31 5.95
CA TYR A 40 12.16 3.15 5.06
C TYR A 40 12.20 4.26 4.01
N THR A 41 11.13 4.40 3.22
CA THR A 41 11.08 5.37 2.12
C THR A 41 11.20 6.82 2.60
N VAL A 42 10.62 7.17 3.75
CA VAL A 42 10.74 8.51 4.34
C VAL A 42 12.16 8.77 4.84
N CYS A 43 12.79 7.82 5.53
CA CYS A 43 14.16 7.99 6.01
C CYS A 43 15.17 8.06 4.85
N GLU A 44 15.02 7.20 3.85
CA GLU A 44 15.85 7.20 2.64
C GLU A 44 15.70 8.52 1.85
N GLY A 45 14.47 9.00 1.68
CA GLY A 45 14.19 10.26 0.99
C GLY A 45 14.70 11.50 1.72
N LEU A 46 14.83 11.45 3.05
CA LEU A 46 15.36 12.54 3.88
C LEU A 46 16.87 12.41 4.16
N GLY A 47 17.51 11.34 3.66
CA GLY A 47 18.94 11.07 3.87
C GLY A 47 19.30 10.64 5.31
N PHE A 48 18.31 10.20 6.09
CA PHE A 48 18.54 9.66 7.44
C PHE A 48 18.96 8.19 7.37
N GLU A 49 19.74 7.75 8.35
CA GLU A 49 20.13 6.34 8.45
C GLU A 49 18.90 5.44 8.66
N SER A 50 18.68 4.51 7.71
CA SER A 50 17.50 3.64 7.67
C SER A 50 17.90 2.17 7.62
N GLY A 51 17.30 1.33 8.47
CA GLY A 51 17.52 -0.11 8.43
C GLY A 51 17.00 -0.88 9.65
N VAL A 52 16.23 -1.94 9.42
CA VAL A 52 15.89 -2.97 10.43
C VAL A 52 17.14 -3.68 10.98
N ASN A 53 18.22 -3.71 10.20
CA ASN A 53 19.52 -4.23 10.61
C ASN A 53 20.36 -3.24 11.44
N LYS A 54 19.90 -1.99 11.62
CA LYS A 54 20.57 -0.99 12.46
C LYS A 54 19.98 -1.02 13.86
N ARG A 55 20.81 -0.81 14.89
CA ARG A 55 20.37 -0.78 16.29
C ARG A 55 19.47 0.44 16.55
N PHE A 56 18.64 0.37 17.60
CA PHE A 56 17.75 1.45 18.03
C PHE A 56 18.48 2.80 18.26
N GLU A 57 19.77 2.72 18.62
CA GLU A 57 20.65 3.89 18.81
C GLU A 57 21.23 4.44 17.49
N GLU A 58 21.29 3.65 16.41
CA GLU A 58 21.86 4.04 15.12
C GLU A 58 20.81 4.61 14.16
N ALA A 59 19.52 4.31 14.37
CA ALA A 59 18.42 4.85 13.55
C ALA A 59 17.21 5.27 14.41
N PRO A 60 17.39 6.20 15.37
CA PRO A 60 16.31 6.60 16.28
C PRO A 60 15.12 7.18 15.53
N VAL A 61 15.36 7.92 14.44
CA VAL A 61 14.30 8.52 13.59
C VAL A 61 13.43 7.45 12.94
N PHE A 62 14.02 6.35 12.45
CA PHE A 62 13.29 5.25 11.81
C PHE A 62 12.34 4.55 12.79
N TYR A 63 12.84 4.18 13.97
CA TYR A 63 12.02 3.52 14.98
C TYR A 63 10.94 4.44 15.53
N TRP A 64 11.24 5.73 15.74
CA TRP A 64 10.23 6.70 16.19
C TRP A 64 9.14 6.90 15.13
N LEU A 65 9.50 6.99 13.85
CA LEU A 65 8.53 7.09 12.76
C LEU A 65 7.67 5.82 12.66
N TYR A 66 8.29 4.64 12.75
CA TYR A 66 7.59 3.35 12.74
C TYR A 66 6.60 3.22 13.90
N THR A 67 7.07 3.46 15.13
CA THR A 67 6.23 3.37 16.33
C THR A 67 5.13 4.42 16.32
N SER A 68 5.41 5.67 15.91
CA SER A 68 4.40 6.71 15.82
C SER A 68 3.33 6.40 14.77
N LEU A 69 3.69 5.86 13.60
CA LEU A 69 2.72 5.41 12.59
C LEU A 69 1.75 4.35 13.16
N ILE A 70 2.27 3.38 13.94
CA ILE A 70 1.45 2.35 14.59
C ILE A 70 0.55 2.95 15.67
N VAL A 71 1.11 3.77 16.57
CA VAL A 71 0.36 4.36 17.70
C VAL A 71 -0.73 5.31 17.20
N ILE A 72 -0.40 6.18 16.23
CA ILE A 72 -1.37 7.10 15.63
C ILE A 72 -2.45 6.30 14.88
N GLY A 73 -2.06 5.30 14.08
CA GLY A 73 -3.01 4.44 13.38
C GLY A 73 -3.97 3.72 14.33
N ALA A 74 -3.45 3.12 15.41
CA ALA A 74 -4.26 2.49 16.45
C ALA A 74 -5.17 3.49 17.17
N GLY A 75 -4.66 4.69 17.48
CA GLY A 75 -5.42 5.76 18.12
C GLY A 75 -6.60 6.25 17.27
N VAL A 76 -6.39 6.43 15.96
CA VAL A 76 -7.44 6.82 15.01
C VAL A 76 -8.54 5.75 14.92
N VAL A 77 -8.17 4.47 14.96
CA VAL A 77 -9.13 3.36 14.93
C VAL A 77 -9.94 3.25 16.22
N MET A 78 -9.38 3.63 17.36
CA MET A 78 -10.08 3.61 18.66
C MET A 78 -11.11 4.73 18.82
N LEU A 79 -11.11 5.78 17.97
CA LEU A 79 -12.07 6.88 18.06
C LEU A 79 -13.50 6.41 17.70
N PRO A 80 -14.45 6.43 18.65
CA PRO A 80 -15.83 6.03 18.37
C PRO A 80 -16.48 7.05 17.41
N ARG A 81 -17.21 6.54 16.41
CA ARG A 81 -17.91 7.29 15.35
C ARG A 81 -17.04 7.93 14.27
N PHE A 82 -15.75 7.62 14.19
CA PHE A 82 -14.95 8.05 13.04
C PHE A 82 -15.43 7.32 11.77
N PRO A 83 -15.63 7.99 10.62
CA PRO A 83 -16.13 7.36 9.40
C PRO A 83 -15.01 6.53 8.72
N LEU A 84 -14.63 5.39 9.31
CA LEU A 84 -13.56 4.51 8.84
C LEU A 84 -13.77 4.08 7.38
N VAL A 85 -15.02 3.77 7.01
CA VAL A 85 -15.36 3.38 5.63
C VAL A 85 -15.02 4.50 4.65
N ARG A 86 -15.37 5.75 4.97
CA ARG A 86 -15.05 6.90 4.12
C ARG A 86 -13.54 7.11 4.03
N LEU A 87 -12.80 6.94 5.12
CA LEU A 87 -11.34 7.07 5.12
C LEU A 87 -10.67 5.98 4.27
N ILE A 88 -11.13 4.73 4.36
CA ILE A 88 -10.65 3.63 3.51
C ILE A 88 -10.91 3.93 2.03
N LEU A 89 -12.13 4.39 1.69
CA LEU A 89 -12.48 4.74 0.32
C LEU A 89 -11.63 5.91 -0.20
N LEU A 90 -11.45 6.97 0.59
CA LEU A 90 -10.57 8.09 0.22
C LEU A 90 -9.12 7.64 0.01
N SER A 91 -8.59 6.78 0.90
CA SER A 91 -7.26 6.21 0.75
C SER A 91 -7.12 5.38 -0.52
N GLN A 92 -8.17 4.63 -0.92
CA GLN A 92 -8.17 3.87 -2.16
C GLN A 92 -8.22 4.77 -3.40
N VAL A 93 -9.03 5.82 -3.37
CA VAL A 93 -9.07 6.82 -4.46
C VAL A 93 -7.71 7.48 -4.63
N LEU A 94 -7.09 7.92 -3.53
CA LEU A 94 -5.73 8.48 -3.56
C LEU A 94 -4.70 7.49 -4.11
N ASN A 95 -4.75 6.23 -3.67
CA ASN A 95 -3.87 5.18 -4.20
C ASN A 95 -4.08 4.98 -5.71
N GLY A 96 -5.33 4.98 -6.17
CA GLY A 96 -5.68 4.93 -7.58
C GLY A 96 -5.09 6.09 -8.38
N VAL A 97 -5.17 7.32 -7.88
CA VAL A 97 -4.59 8.51 -8.54
C VAL A 97 -3.05 8.45 -8.58
N LEU A 98 -2.41 7.93 -7.53
CA LEU A 98 -0.95 7.85 -7.43
C LEU A 98 -0.35 6.72 -8.29
N LEU A 99 -1.08 5.61 -8.47
CA LEU A 99 -0.63 4.43 -9.22
C LEU A 99 -0.10 4.76 -10.63
N PRO A 100 -0.83 5.51 -11.49
CA PRO A 100 -0.36 5.95 -12.81
C PRO A 100 0.99 6.64 -12.77
N VAL A 101 1.15 7.59 -11.85
CA VAL A 101 2.36 8.39 -11.71
C VAL A 101 3.54 7.48 -11.37
N ILE A 102 3.38 6.63 -10.37
CA ILE A 102 4.41 5.69 -9.92
C ILE A 102 4.79 4.71 -11.04
N LEU A 103 3.81 4.15 -11.76
CA LEU A 103 4.05 3.20 -12.85
C LEU A 103 4.80 3.82 -14.01
N ILE A 104 4.43 5.03 -14.43
CA ILE A 104 5.13 5.73 -15.51
C ILE A 104 6.59 5.96 -15.13
N PHE A 105 6.85 6.48 -13.93
CA PHE A 105 8.22 6.70 -13.46
C PHE A 105 9.02 5.40 -13.33
N MET A 106 8.40 4.34 -12.78
CA MET A 106 9.01 3.02 -12.71
C MET A 106 9.38 2.48 -14.10
N LEU A 107 8.47 2.55 -15.07
CA LEU A 107 8.74 2.09 -16.44
C LEU A 107 9.81 2.92 -17.13
N LEU A 108 9.86 4.24 -16.89
CA LEU A 108 10.93 5.09 -17.41
C LEU A 108 12.29 4.71 -16.78
N LEU A 109 12.32 4.46 -15.48
CA LEU A 109 13.53 4.09 -14.73
C LEU A 109 14.07 2.73 -15.19
N VAL A 110 13.19 1.73 -15.32
CA VAL A 110 13.57 0.36 -15.74
C VAL A 110 14.02 0.31 -17.21
N ASN A 111 13.55 1.24 -18.05
CA ASN A 111 13.99 1.35 -19.45
C ASN A 111 15.28 2.17 -19.63
N ARG A 112 15.74 2.87 -18.60
CA ARG A 112 16.99 3.66 -18.66
C ARG A 112 18.21 2.75 -18.56
N ARG A 113 18.94 2.60 -19.68
CA ARG A 113 20.21 1.85 -19.76
C ARG A 113 21.31 2.45 -18.88
N ASP A 114 21.26 3.76 -18.68
CA ASP A 114 22.12 4.51 -17.77
C ASP A 114 21.98 4.08 -16.30
N LEU A 115 20.81 3.57 -15.89
CA LEU A 115 20.55 3.16 -14.50
C LEU A 115 20.52 1.65 -14.32
N MET A 116 19.92 0.91 -15.26
CA MET A 116 19.76 -0.55 -15.20
C MET A 116 20.88 -1.34 -15.89
N GLY A 117 21.75 -0.68 -16.66
CA GLY A 117 22.86 -1.32 -17.37
C GLY A 117 22.38 -2.40 -18.35
N GLU A 118 22.83 -3.64 -18.17
CA GLU A 118 22.44 -4.78 -19.00
C GLU A 118 21.07 -5.38 -18.61
N TRP A 119 20.53 -5.04 -17.43
CA TRP A 119 19.25 -5.55 -16.91
C TRP A 119 18.04 -4.73 -17.39
N THR A 120 18.20 -3.97 -18.48
CA THR A 120 17.07 -3.25 -19.07
C THR A 120 16.02 -4.17 -19.63
N ASN A 121 14.80 -3.64 -19.66
CA ASN A 121 13.66 -4.34 -20.18
C ASN A 121 13.84 -4.75 -21.65
N SER A 122 13.56 -6.01 -21.97
CA SER A 122 13.52 -6.46 -23.36
C SER A 122 12.32 -5.83 -24.08
N ARG A 123 12.39 -5.69 -25.41
CA ARG A 123 11.30 -5.07 -26.20
C ARG A 123 9.94 -5.73 -25.97
N VAL A 124 9.92 -7.06 -25.80
CA VAL A 124 8.70 -7.83 -25.53
C VAL A 124 8.14 -7.52 -24.15
N PHE A 125 8.98 -7.53 -23.12
CA PHE A 125 8.52 -7.22 -21.76
C PHE A 125 8.09 -5.76 -21.65
N ASN A 126 8.76 -4.84 -22.36
CA ASN A 126 8.37 -3.44 -22.38
C ASN A 126 6.98 -3.23 -23.00
N VAL A 127 6.65 -3.94 -24.10
CA VAL A 127 5.29 -3.91 -24.68
C VAL A 127 4.27 -4.41 -23.67
N ILE A 128 4.51 -5.56 -23.03
CA ILE A 128 3.59 -6.10 -22.01
C ILE A 128 3.42 -5.11 -20.86
N ALA A 129 4.52 -4.60 -20.31
CA ALA A 129 4.51 -3.70 -19.16
C ALA A 129 3.82 -2.36 -19.46
N TRP A 130 4.05 -1.78 -20.64
CA TRP A 130 3.32 -0.59 -21.10
C TRP A 130 1.84 -0.86 -21.33
N THR A 131 1.49 -2.01 -21.88
CA THR A 131 0.09 -2.39 -22.11
C THR A 131 -0.64 -2.56 -20.78
N THR A 132 -0.05 -3.29 -19.83
CA THR A 132 -0.59 -3.45 -18.47
C THR A 132 -0.69 -2.11 -17.75
N ALA A 133 0.33 -1.26 -17.83
CA ALA A 133 0.29 0.07 -17.25
C ALA A 133 -0.83 0.92 -17.87
N ALA A 134 -0.97 0.94 -19.20
CA ALA A 134 -2.04 1.67 -19.87
C ALA A 134 -3.43 1.18 -19.43
N VAL A 135 -3.64 -0.13 -19.33
CA VAL A 135 -4.89 -0.71 -18.84
C VAL A 135 -5.16 -0.33 -17.39
N MET A 136 -4.17 -0.44 -16.50
CA MET A 136 -4.34 -0.05 -15.09
C MET A 136 -4.59 1.45 -14.93
N ILE A 137 -3.94 2.29 -15.73
CA ILE A 137 -4.18 3.74 -15.75
C ILE A 137 -5.60 4.04 -16.20
N ALA A 138 -6.07 3.42 -17.28
CA ALA A 138 -7.43 3.60 -17.78
C ALA A 138 -8.49 3.16 -16.75
N LEU A 139 -8.28 2.01 -16.11
CA LEU A 139 -9.16 1.51 -15.05
C LEU A 139 -9.13 2.43 -13.82
N SER A 140 -7.96 2.90 -13.41
CA SER A 140 -7.84 3.77 -12.25
C SER A 140 -8.48 5.14 -12.50
N LEU A 141 -8.23 5.75 -13.66
CA LEU A 141 -8.87 7.01 -14.05
C LEU A 141 -10.39 6.88 -14.16
N SER A 142 -10.89 5.76 -14.70
CA SER A 142 -12.34 5.54 -14.78
C SER A 142 -12.96 5.38 -13.39
N LEU A 143 -12.31 4.67 -12.46
CA LEU A 143 -12.76 4.53 -11.08
C LEU A 143 -12.76 5.88 -10.34
N VAL A 144 -11.72 6.68 -10.51
CA VAL A 144 -11.63 8.04 -9.95
C VAL A 144 -12.74 8.93 -10.52
N ALA A 145 -12.94 8.92 -11.83
CA ALA A 145 -14.00 9.68 -12.49
C ALA A 145 -15.41 9.28 -12.04
N LEU A 146 -15.64 7.98 -11.80
CA LEU A 146 -16.90 7.48 -11.25
C LEU A 146 -17.06 7.82 -9.77
N SER A 147 -15.99 7.82 -8.99
CA SER A 147 -16.04 8.15 -7.56
C SER A 147 -16.20 9.65 -7.28
N LEU A 148 -15.88 10.51 -8.27
CA LEU A 148 -16.07 11.97 -8.22
C LEU A 148 -17.45 12.42 -8.72
N ARG A 149 -18.20 11.53 -9.39
CA ARG A 149 -19.60 11.73 -9.79
C ARG A 149 -20.56 11.31 -8.67
#